data_AF-A0A9N9N9M1-F1
#
_entry.id   AF-A0A9N9N9M1-F1
#
_cell.length_a   1.000
_cell.length_b   1.000
_cell.length_c   1.000
_cell.angle_alpha   90.00
_cell.angle_beta   90.00
_cell.angle_gamma   90.00
#
_symmetry.space_group_name_H-M   'P 1'
#
loop_
_entity.id
_entity.type
_entity.pdbx_description
1 polymer ?
#
loop_
_entity_poly.entity_id
_entity_poly.type
_entity_poly.pdbx_seq_one_letter_code
_entity_poly.pdbx_strand_id
1 'polypeptide(L)'
;VIRNISKVTRQDSVICFRDYAIYDETQLKFSSDGTHKLDENLYVRQDGTMSYFFTIEYLKDLFEKDKLFRMISGEYVEKETINRARELCVDRRFVQAKFIRL
;
A
#
# COMPACT_ATOMS: atom_id res chain seq x y z
N VAL A 1 4.99 -0.64 13.75
CA VAL A 1 5.44 0.47 12.87
C VAL A 1 4.79 1.80 13.24
N ILE A 2 3.46 1.94 13.26
CA ILE A 2 2.76 3.22 13.52
C ILE A 2 3.21 3.92 14.81
N ARG A 3 3.32 3.18 15.94
CA ARG A 3 3.82 3.73 17.21
C ARG A 3 5.27 4.25 17.15
N ASN A 4 6.08 3.76 16.22
CA ASN A 4 7.44 4.27 16.04
C ASN A 4 7.42 5.58 15.25
N ILE A 5 6.56 5.66 14.22
CA ILE A 5 6.33 6.89 13.47
C ILE A 5 5.84 7.99 14.42
N SER A 6 4.87 7.71 15.30
CA SER A 6 4.34 8.72 16.23
C SER A 6 5.38 9.27 17.22
N LYS A 7 6.44 8.51 17.52
CA LYS A 7 7.53 8.97 18.41
C LYS A 7 8.45 9.98 17.76
N VAL A 8 8.51 10.01 16.42
CA VAL A 8 9.41 10.87 15.65
C VAL A 8 8.67 11.97 14.88
N THR A 9 7.34 11.99 14.92
CA THR A 9 6.53 13.03 14.29
C THR A 9 5.99 14.03 15.30
N ARG A 10 5.93 15.30 14.90
CA ARG A 10 5.33 16.35 15.70
C ARG A 10 3.80 16.21 15.72
N GLN A 11 3.18 16.66 16.81
CA GLN A 11 1.76 16.95 16.88
C GLN A 11 1.28 17.75 15.64
N ASP A 12 0.09 17.42 15.15
CA ASP A 12 -0.59 18.03 13.98
C ASP A 12 0.18 17.94 12.64
N SER A 13 1.28 17.18 12.59
CA SER A 13 1.98 16.90 11.33
C SER A 13 1.20 15.91 10.47
N VAL A 14 1.43 15.98 9.16
CA VAL A 14 0.77 15.09 8.18
C VAL A 14 1.75 14.05 7.67
N ILE A 15 1.33 12.79 7.76
CA ILE A 15 1.99 11.66 7.10
C ILE A 15 1.30 11.40 5.76
N CYS A 16 2.08 11.37 4.68
CA CYS A 16 1.63 10.94 3.37
C CYS A 16 2.05 9.48 3.15
N PHE A 17 1.08 8.62 2.86
CA PHE A 17 1.29 7.22 2.54
C PHE A 17 0.99 6.98 1.06
N ARG A 18 1.84 6.19 0.39
CA ARG A 18 1.59 5.67 -0.95
C ARG A 18 2.22 4.29 -1.11
N ASP A 19 1.41 3.30 -1.45
CA ASP A 19 1.87 1.94 -1.75
C ASP A 19 0.86 1.20 -2.63
N TYR A 20 1.16 -0.04 -3.02
CA TYR A 20 0.31 -0.84 -3.89
C TYR A 20 -1.07 -1.08 -3.29
N ALA A 21 -2.11 -0.93 -4.11
CA ALA A 21 -3.48 -1.22 -3.73
C ALA A 21 -3.85 -2.67 -4.08
N ILE A 22 -4.87 -3.19 -3.40
CA ILE A 22 -5.53 -4.40 -3.86
C ILE A 22 -6.02 -4.25 -5.32
N TYR A 23 -6.05 -5.35 -6.06
CA TYR A 23 -6.36 -5.42 -7.49
C TYR A 23 -5.35 -4.72 -8.41
N ASP A 24 -4.14 -4.41 -7.92
CA ASP A 24 -3.00 -4.09 -8.81
C ASP A 24 -2.71 -5.30 -9.72
N GLU A 25 -2.34 -5.04 -10.98
CA GLU A 25 -2.11 -6.11 -11.96
C GLU A 25 -1.05 -7.11 -11.50
N THR A 26 -0.05 -6.65 -10.73
CA THR A 26 0.98 -7.53 -10.14
C THR A 26 0.37 -8.50 -9.12
N GLN A 27 -0.58 -8.03 -8.30
CA GLN A 27 -1.29 -8.87 -7.35
C GLN A 27 -2.10 -9.96 -8.06
N LEU A 28 -2.79 -9.58 -9.15
CA LEU A 28 -3.61 -10.51 -9.92
C LEU A 28 -2.75 -11.62 -10.52
N LYS A 29 -1.57 -11.28 -11.08
CA LYS A 29 -0.59 -12.25 -11.58
C LYS A 29 -0.05 -13.18 -10.48
N PHE A 30 0.34 -12.64 -9.33
CA PHE A 30 0.79 -13.50 -8.22
C PHE A 30 -0.31 -14.40 -7.67
N SER A 31 -1.55 -13.95 -7.74
CA SER A 31 -2.71 -14.73 -7.30
C SER A 31 -3.04 -15.87 -8.26
N SER A 32 -2.85 -15.68 -9.58
CA SER A 32 -3.06 -16.75 -10.57
C SER A 32 -1.98 -17.83 -10.50
N ASP A 33 -0.74 -17.46 -10.17
CA ASP A 33 0.39 -18.40 -10.16
C ASP A 33 0.38 -19.33 -8.93
N GLY A 34 -0.33 -18.95 -7.85
CA GLY A 34 -0.58 -19.78 -6.65
C GLY A 34 0.64 -20.08 -5.77
N THR A 35 1.87 -20.00 -6.29
CA THR A 35 3.13 -20.32 -5.60
C THR A 35 3.72 -19.16 -4.80
N HIS A 36 3.20 -17.95 -4.99
CA HIS A 36 3.77 -16.72 -4.44
C HIS A 36 3.00 -16.17 -3.23
N LYS A 37 1.83 -16.72 -2.89
CA LYS A 37 0.98 -16.17 -1.83
C LYS A 37 1.44 -16.67 -0.45
N LEU A 38 1.73 -15.74 0.45
CA LEU A 38 2.04 -16.04 1.85
C LEU A 38 0.83 -15.88 2.76
N ASP A 39 0.00 -14.86 2.51
CA ASP A 39 -1.21 -14.57 3.28
C ASP A 39 -2.19 -13.76 2.41
N GLU A 40 -3.33 -13.34 2.96
CA GLU A 40 -4.23 -12.39 2.32
C GLU A 40 -3.49 -11.08 2.02
N ASN A 41 -3.47 -10.72 0.73
CA ASN A 41 -2.78 -9.56 0.18
C ASN A 41 -1.24 -9.54 0.37
N LEU A 42 -0.61 -10.60 0.89
CA LEU A 42 0.84 -10.70 1.10
C LEU A 42 1.45 -11.78 0.20
N TYR A 43 2.46 -11.40 -0.57
CA TYR A 43 3.11 -12.26 -1.55
C TYR A 43 4.63 -12.19 -1.46
N VAL A 44 5.31 -13.30 -1.75
CA VAL A 44 6.77 -13.39 -1.87
C VAL A 44 7.19 -13.32 -3.33
N ARG A 45 8.19 -12.49 -3.61
CA ARG A 45 8.80 -12.34 -4.93
C ARG A 45 9.96 -13.33 -5.10
N GLN A 46 10.40 -13.52 -6.34
CA GLN A 46 11.50 -14.45 -6.66
C GLN A 46 12.82 -14.09 -5.96
N ASP A 47 13.05 -12.81 -5.64
CA ASP A 47 14.23 -12.33 -4.93
C ASP A 47 14.13 -12.46 -3.40
N GLY A 48 13.06 -13.09 -2.89
CA GLY A 48 12.80 -13.26 -1.46
C GLY A 48 12.21 -12.03 -0.77
N THR A 49 12.02 -10.91 -1.48
CA THR A 49 11.32 -9.74 -0.92
C THR A 49 9.81 -9.97 -0.88
N MET A 50 9.12 -9.27 0.01
CA MET A 50 7.67 -9.37 0.14
C MET A 50 6.96 -8.15 -0.46
N SER A 51 5.77 -8.37 -1.01
CA SER A 51 4.87 -7.32 -1.47
C SER A 51 3.54 -7.48 -0.76
N TYR A 52 3.05 -6.38 -0.18
CA TYR A 52 1.74 -6.30 0.44
C TYR A 52 0.87 -5.34 -0.37
N PHE A 53 -0.40 -5.70 -0.58
CA PHE A 53 -1.36 -4.89 -1.32
C PHE A 53 -2.43 -4.35 -0.36
N PHE A 54 -2.49 -3.02 -0.23
CA PHE A 54 -3.27 -2.36 0.81
C PHE A 54 -4.69 -2.04 0.34
N THR A 55 -5.62 -2.05 1.29
CA THR A 55 -6.92 -1.37 1.16
C THR A 55 -6.89 -0.06 1.94
N ILE A 56 -7.75 0.88 1.57
CA ILE A 56 -7.91 2.15 2.30
C ILE A 56 -8.42 1.87 3.72
N GLU A 57 -9.34 0.92 3.85
CA GLU A 57 -9.97 0.52 5.11
C GLU A 57 -8.94 -0.06 6.08
N TYR A 58 -8.12 -0.99 5.61
CA TYR A 58 -7.05 -1.56 6.42
C TYR A 58 -6.05 -0.51 6.88
N LEU A 59 -5.65 0.42 5.99
CA LEU A 59 -4.75 1.51 6.35
C LEU A 59 -5.38 2.46 7.37
N LYS A 60 -6.67 2.77 7.23
CA LYS A 60 -7.41 3.57 8.19
C LYS A 60 -7.39 2.93 9.56
N ASP A 61 -7.80 1.67 9.65
CA ASP A 61 -7.83 0.92 10.91
C ASP A 61 -6.44 0.83 11.53
N LEU A 62 -5.41 0.56 10.72
CA LEU A 62 -4.03 0.46 11.19
C LEU A 62 -3.51 1.76 11.83
N PHE A 63 -3.78 2.91 11.21
CA PHE A 63 -3.33 4.22 11.71
C PHE A 63 -4.19 4.75 12.86
N GLU A 64 -5.49 4.49 12.85
CA GLU A 64 -6.45 5.03 13.84
C GLU A 64 -6.59 4.15 15.10
N LYS A 65 -6.18 2.87 15.05
CA LYS A 65 -6.33 1.89 16.16
C LYS A 65 -5.90 2.40 17.53
N ASP A 66 -4.72 3.01 17.61
CA ASP A 66 -4.14 3.51 18.86
C ASP A 66 -4.53 4.98 19.15
N LYS A 67 -5.41 5.59 18.33
CA LYS A 67 -5.78 7.02 18.39
C LYS A 67 -4.58 7.97 18.31
N LEU A 68 -3.51 7.53 17.64
CA LEU A 68 -2.30 8.32 17.42
C LEU A 68 -2.38 9.17 16.15
N PHE A 69 -3.17 8.73 15.18
CA PHE A 69 -3.38 9.42 13.93
C PHE A 69 -4.85 9.37 13.54
N ARG A 70 -5.26 10.28 12.66
CA ARG A 70 -6.57 10.26 11.99
C ARG A 70 -6.38 10.39 10.49
N MET A 71 -7.11 9.60 9.70
CA MET A 71 -7.13 9.75 8.25
C MET A 71 -7.78 11.09 7.86
N ILE A 72 -7.10 11.86 7.03
CA ILE A 72 -7.64 13.07 6.38
C ILE A 72 -8.28 12.67 5.04
N SER A 73 -7.57 11.86 4.26
CA SER A 73 -8.01 11.39 2.94
C SER A 73 -7.39 10.04 2.63
N GLY A 74 -8.09 9.24 1.85
CA GLY A 74 -7.62 7.98 1.28
C GLY A 74 -8.28 7.77 -0.08
N GLU A 75 -7.50 7.49 -1.11
CA GLU A 75 -7.98 7.31 -2.47
C GLU A 75 -7.18 6.22 -3.20
N TYR A 76 -7.84 5.54 -4.14
CA TYR A 76 -7.18 4.66 -5.09
C TYR A 76 -6.74 5.50 -6.30
N VAL A 77 -5.48 5.33 -6.70
CA VAL A 77 -4.91 6.02 -7.86
C VAL A 77 -4.43 4.98 -8.86
N GLU A 78 -5.03 5.00 -10.05
CA GLU A 78 -4.68 4.16 -11.17
C GLU A 78 -3.69 4.89 -12.08
N LYS A 79 -2.68 4.17 -12.57
CA LYS A 79 -1.66 4.69 -13.49
C LYS A 79 -1.19 3.60 -14.43
N GLU A 80 -1.10 3.93 -15.71
CA GLU A 80 -0.40 3.09 -16.69
C GLU A 80 1.12 3.21 -16.52
N THR A 81 1.81 2.07 -16.49
CA THR A 81 3.27 2.00 -16.54
C THR A 81 3.69 1.33 -17.84
N ILE A 82 4.32 2.10 -18.72
CA ILE A 82 4.75 1.63 -20.04
C ILE A 82 6.24 1.32 -20.02
N ASN A 83 6.61 0.04 -20.15
CA ASN A 83 7.97 -0.38 -20.43
C ASN A 83 8.14 -0.58 -21.93
N ARG A 84 8.63 0.46 -22.62
CA ARG A 84 8.81 0.46 -24.07
C ARG A 84 9.79 -0.61 -24.57
N ALA A 85 10.84 -0.89 -23.80
CA ALA A 85 11.86 -1.89 -24.18
C ALA A 85 11.32 -3.33 -24.17
N ARG A 86 10.23 -3.58 -23.42
CA ARG A 86 9.55 -4.87 -23.34
C ARG A 86 8.16 -4.86 -23.97
N GLU A 87 7.79 -3.77 -24.64
CA GLU A 87 6.44 -3.54 -25.19
C GLU A 87 5.31 -3.86 -24.20
N LEU A 88 5.54 -3.55 -22.92
CA LEU A 88 4.64 -3.91 -21.82
C LEU A 88 3.92 -2.66 -21.34
N CYS A 89 2.58 -2.68 -21.31
CA CYS A 89 1.76 -1.71 -20.60
C CYS A 89 1.15 -2.43 -19.39
N VAL A 90 1.33 -1.86 -18.19
CA VAL A 90 0.83 -2.45 -16.95
C VAL A 90 0.02 -1.42 -16.20
N ASP A 91 -1.21 -1.78 -15.86
CA ASP A 91 -2.08 -0.97 -15.03
C ASP A 91 -1.65 -1.12 -13.57
N ARG A 92 -1.19 -0.01 -13.00
CA ARG A 92 -0.78 0.05 -11.60
C ARG A 92 -1.87 0.71 -10.77
N ARG A 93 -2.19 0.10 -9.64
CA ARG A 93 -3.14 0.63 -8.67
C ARG A 93 -2.43 0.89 -7.35
N PHE A 94 -2.58 2.11 -6.84
CA PHE A 94 -1.97 2.54 -5.58
C PHE A 94 -3.03 3.01 -4.61
N VAL A 95 -2.78 2.84 -3.31
CA VAL A 95 -3.46 3.65 -2.30
C VAL A 95 -2.63 4.91 -2.08
N GLN A 96 -3.27 6.07 -2.09
CA GLN A 96 -2.70 7.31 -1.56
C GLN A 96 -3.53 7.77 -0.37
N ALA A 97 -2.88 8.01 0.76
CA ALA A 97 -3.56 8.45 1.96
C ALA A 97 -2.78 9.53 2.71
N LYS A 98 -3.51 10.36 3.44
CA LYS A 98 -2.96 11.39 4.33
C LYS A 98 -3.50 11.18 5.72
N PHE A 99 -2.64 11.26 6.73
CA PHE A 99 -3.00 11.10 8.13
C PHE A 99 -2.45 12.26 8.94
N ILE A 100 -3.25 12.83 9.84
CA ILE A 100 -2.80 13.84 10.80
C ILE A 100 -2.40 13.18 12.12
N ARG A 101 -1.29 13.60 12.71
CA ARG A 101 -0.88 13.21 14.07
C ARG A 101 -1.80 13.87 15.10
N LEU A 102 -2.40 13.05 15.97
CA LEU A 102 -3.32 13.45 17.04
C LEU A 102 -2.65 13.72 18.39
#